data_AF-A0A3N2M4I5-F1
#
_entry.id   AF-A0A3N2M4I5-F1
#
_cell.length_a   1.000
_cell.length_b   1.000
_cell.length_c   1.000
_cell.angle_alpha   90.00
_cell.angle_beta   90.00
_cell.angle_gamma   90.00
#
_symmetry.space_group_name_H-M   'P 1'
#
loop_
_entity.id
_entity.type
_entity.pdbx_description
1 polymer ?
#
loop_
_entity_poly.entity_id
_entity_poly.type
_entity_poly.pdbx_seq_one_letter_code
_entity_poly.pdbx_strand_id
1 'polypeptide(L)'
;MKRIIQFLLCFLASILTVQSQETAQVVSKTFHSPDFPFDREIFIYTPPYYNERNQSEYDVVYVFDAQWRAEFALTYGILEVCQNMDVDADIFPFIVVGITSPTTPEYQRSNDFLPVPTNATYQSNLYGNYENFKKFLREDVFTYINSHYRTSGHTLAIGHSLGASFVLNALASEDTFDDYIALSPNFIEDNFKLADNFINYDFNNGKPHFLFLTMSNESEETGWPAEWRQGWDLVKSKMESAHIPESVRIFFKEYPHLTHMTCFVECLMDALPLYSMYRLNTTFNNDKLYPVHITLDAPYAEGDVYITGNQESIINWNPMGLKMNKNEDNTYSIDLNLRLPAEFKFTQGSWESQIIPANACIGNLRIYSPEKTTKHYVAN
;
A
#
# COMPACT_ATOMS: atom_id res chain seq x y z
N MET A 1 15.83 -8.47 57.48
CA MET A 1 16.59 -8.44 56.20
C MET A 1 15.94 -9.26 55.08
N LYS A 2 15.67 -10.57 55.22
CA LYS A 2 15.09 -11.39 54.14
C LYS A 2 13.79 -10.84 53.51
N ARG A 3 12.85 -10.33 54.33
CA ARG A 3 11.59 -9.75 53.84
C ARG A 3 11.76 -8.42 53.08
N ILE A 4 12.78 -7.64 53.42
CA ILE A 4 13.11 -6.37 52.74
C ILE A 4 13.76 -6.68 51.39
N ILE A 5 14.63 -7.69 51.33
CA ILE A 5 15.25 -8.16 50.07
C ILE A 5 14.19 -8.74 49.12
N GLN A 6 13.20 -9.49 49.64
CA GLN A 6 12.07 -9.96 48.82
C GLN A 6 11.19 -8.81 48.30
N PHE A 7 10.90 -7.81 49.12
CA PHE A 7 10.18 -6.62 48.65
C PHE A 7 10.96 -5.84 47.59
N LEU A 8 12.28 -5.71 47.76
CA LEU A 8 13.15 -5.04 46.79
C LEU A 8 13.25 -5.82 45.47
N LEU A 9 13.31 -7.16 45.52
CA LEU A 9 13.31 -8.03 44.33
C LEU A 9 11.96 -8.01 43.60
N CYS A 10 10.83 -8.00 44.32
CA CYS A 10 9.52 -7.84 43.70
C CYS A 10 9.34 -6.44 43.10
N PHE A 11 9.89 -5.40 43.73
CA PHE A 11 9.87 -4.03 43.22
C PHE A 11 10.77 -3.87 41.99
N LEU A 12 11.98 -4.46 41.99
CA LEU A 12 12.85 -4.50 40.80
C LEU A 12 12.22 -5.31 39.66
N ALA A 13 11.54 -6.42 39.95
CA ALA A 13 10.81 -7.19 38.94
C ALA A 13 9.63 -6.40 38.33
N SER A 14 8.97 -5.53 39.11
CA SER A 14 7.92 -4.63 38.59
C SER A 14 8.45 -3.43 37.79
N ILE A 15 9.73 -3.06 37.97
CA ILE A 15 10.38 -2.01 37.15
C ILE A 15 10.93 -2.59 35.83
N LEU A 16 11.04 -3.92 35.71
CA LEU A 16 11.59 -4.61 34.55
C LEU A 16 10.59 -4.95 33.43
N THR A 17 9.35 -4.43 33.46
CA THR A 17 8.37 -4.72 32.40
C THR A 17 7.70 -3.48 31.86
N VAL A 18 8.42 -2.75 31.01
CA VAL A 18 7.84 -2.15 29.80
C VAL A 18 8.89 -2.31 28.70
N GLN A 19 9.10 -3.52 28.19
CA GLN A 19 9.49 -3.60 26.78
C GLN A 19 8.29 -3.03 26.01
N SER A 20 8.53 -2.01 25.19
CA SER A 20 7.60 -1.58 24.15
C SER A 20 7.12 -2.86 23.46
N GLN A 21 5.86 -3.24 23.65
CA GLN A 21 5.35 -4.42 22.98
C GLN A 21 5.30 -4.10 21.49
N GLU A 22 5.82 -5.02 20.70
CA GLU A 22 5.95 -4.99 19.25
C GLU A 22 4.56 -5.16 18.59
N THR A 23 3.64 -4.24 18.88
CA THR A 23 2.24 -4.37 18.51
C THR A 23 1.91 -3.50 17.32
N ALA A 24 1.30 -4.13 16.31
CA ALA A 24 0.55 -3.41 15.31
C ALA A 24 -0.46 -2.47 15.99
N GLN A 25 -0.73 -1.33 15.36
CA GLN A 25 -1.63 -0.32 15.90
C GLN A 25 -2.73 0.00 14.89
N VAL A 26 -3.95 0.18 15.39
CA VAL A 26 -5.05 0.80 14.65
C VAL A 26 -5.46 2.05 15.38
N VAL A 27 -5.38 3.20 14.70
CA VAL A 27 -5.84 4.48 15.22
C VAL A 27 -6.94 5.05 14.35
N SER A 28 -7.84 5.82 14.96
CA SER A 28 -8.82 6.62 14.24
C SER A 28 -8.31 8.06 14.11
N LYS A 29 -8.55 8.67 12.95
CA LYS A 29 -8.30 10.08 12.69
C LYS A 29 -9.58 10.72 12.15
N THR A 30 -10.04 11.76 12.84
CA THR A 30 -11.17 12.58 12.41
C THR A 30 -10.69 13.86 11.76
N PHE A 31 -11.36 14.25 10.67
CA PHE A 31 -11.15 15.48 9.93
C PHE A 31 -12.39 16.36 9.97
N HIS A 32 -12.16 17.66 10.17
CA HIS A 32 -13.15 18.71 10.03
C HIS A 32 -12.90 19.41 8.68
N SER A 33 -13.39 18.81 7.60
CA SER A 33 -13.16 19.33 6.24
C SER A 33 -14.21 20.39 5.89
N PRO A 34 -13.84 21.57 5.38
CA PRO A 34 -14.77 22.67 5.10
C PRO A 34 -15.80 22.32 4.00
N ASP A 35 -15.52 21.29 3.20
CA ASP A 35 -16.39 20.84 2.12
C ASP A 35 -17.53 19.93 2.59
N PHE A 36 -17.55 19.55 3.89
CA PHE A 36 -18.55 18.66 4.47
C PHE A 36 -19.18 19.28 5.73
N PRO A 37 -20.51 19.11 5.94
CA PRO A 37 -21.18 19.61 7.14
C PRO A 37 -21.00 18.71 8.38
N PHE A 38 -20.20 17.65 8.26
CA PHE A 38 -19.95 16.64 9.28
C PHE A 38 -18.48 16.24 9.31
N ASP A 39 -18.09 15.61 10.41
CA ASP A 39 -16.76 15.07 10.60
C ASP A 39 -16.56 13.81 9.78
N ARG A 40 -15.37 13.67 9.18
CA ARG A 40 -14.98 12.47 8.43
C ARG A 40 -13.93 11.67 9.19
N GLU A 41 -14.21 10.41 9.46
CA GLU A 41 -13.30 9.49 10.14
C GLU A 41 -12.53 8.64 9.11
N ILE A 42 -11.25 8.39 9.37
CA ILE A 42 -10.49 7.32 8.73
C ILE A 42 -9.88 6.41 9.79
N PHE A 43 -9.58 5.17 9.43
CA PHE A 43 -8.78 4.25 10.25
C PHE A 43 -7.39 4.11 9.65
N ILE A 44 -6.38 4.00 10.50
CA ILE A 44 -4.99 3.86 10.06
C ILE A 44 -4.38 2.70 10.82
N TYR A 45 -3.94 1.69 10.07
CA TYR A 45 -3.17 0.56 10.55
C TYR A 45 -1.68 0.80 10.32
N THR A 46 -0.87 0.62 11.36
CA THR A 46 0.59 0.49 11.22
C THR A 46 1.04 -0.92 11.64
N PRO A 47 1.97 -1.53 10.89
CA PRO A 47 2.42 -2.90 11.16
C PRO A 47 3.24 -2.99 12.46
N PRO A 48 3.51 -4.21 12.95
CA PRO A 48 4.44 -4.42 14.04
C PRO A 48 5.80 -3.76 13.78
N TYR A 49 6.47 -3.31 14.85
CA TYR A 49 7.77 -2.63 14.79
C TYR A 49 7.81 -1.32 14.01
N TYR A 50 6.66 -0.72 13.68
CA TYR A 50 6.64 0.51 12.89
C TYR A 50 7.59 1.57 13.46
N ASN A 51 7.52 1.84 14.76
CA ASN A 51 8.32 2.88 15.42
C ASN A 51 9.81 2.53 15.49
N GLU A 52 10.12 1.26 15.72
CA GLU A 52 11.47 0.72 15.82
C GLU A 52 12.16 0.69 14.44
N ARG A 53 11.42 0.34 13.38
CA ARG A 53 11.87 0.31 11.98
C ARG A 53 11.85 1.70 11.34
N ASN A 54 12.50 2.66 11.99
CA ASN A 54 12.45 4.07 11.63
C ASN A 54 13.17 4.43 10.31
N GLN A 55 13.96 3.52 9.73
CA GLN A 55 14.59 3.70 8.41
C GLN A 55 13.76 3.13 7.25
N SER A 56 12.62 2.50 7.55
CA SER A 56 11.72 1.94 6.54
C SER A 56 10.63 2.91 6.12
N GLU A 57 10.27 2.77 4.85
CA GLU A 57 9.16 3.46 4.20
C GLU A 57 8.10 2.42 3.83
N TYR A 58 6.84 2.84 3.80
CA TYR A 58 5.68 1.96 3.72
C TYR A 58 4.77 2.42 2.57
N ASP A 59 4.39 1.49 1.70
CA ASP A 59 3.33 1.73 0.72
C ASP A 59 2.00 1.96 1.45
N VAL A 60 1.10 2.75 0.84
CA VAL A 60 -0.18 3.08 1.45
C VAL A 60 -1.30 2.34 0.73
N VAL A 61 -1.95 1.42 1.44
CA VAL A 61 -3.11 0.69 0.94
C VAL A 61 -4.38 1.39 1.43
N TYR A 62 -5.06 2.08 0.53
CA TYR A 62 -6.35 2.72 0.79
C TYR A 62 -7.48 1.71 0.56
N VAL A 63 -8.24 1.42 1.62
CA VAL A 63 -9.41 0.54 1.55
C VAL A 63 -10.66 1.38 1.71
N PHE A 64 -11.45 1.45 0.65
CA PHE A 64 -12.74 2.14 0.67
C PHE A 64 -13.77 1.32 1.44
N ASP A 65 -14.83 1.98 1.88
CA ASP A 65 -15.92 1.37 2.66
C ASP A 65 -15.59 0.91 4.07
N ALA A 66 -14.55 1.48 4.67
CA ALA A 66 -14.08 1.10 5.99
C ALA A 66 -15.06 1.43 7.13
N GLN A 67 -16.21 2.09 6.87
CA GLN A 67 -17.31 2.13 7.84
C GLN A 67 -17.76 0.71 8.22
N TRP A 68 -17.65 -0.25 7.30
CA TRP A 68 -17.70 -1.68 7.58
C TRP A 68 -16.30 -2.16 7.98
N ARG A 69 -15.97 -1.95 9.26
CA ARG A 69 -14.64 -2.25 9.85
C ARG A 69 -14.05 -3.61 9.50
N ALA A 70 -14.88 -4.60 9.18
CA ALA A 70 -14.43 -5.93 8.75
C ALA A 70 -13.61 -5.88 7.45
N GLU A 71 -13.98 -5.03 6.48
CA GLU A 71 -13.28 -4.90 5.20
C GLU A 71 -11.85 -4.37 5.43
N PHE A 72 -11.73 -3.28 6.20
CA PHE A 72 -10.45 -2.75 6.66
C PHE A 72 -9.62 -3.80 7.42
N ALA A 73 -10.24 -4.52 8.36
CA ALA A 73 -9.57 -5.52 9.18
C ALA A 73 -9.06 -6.74 8.41
N LEU A 74 -9.86 -7.22 7.47
CA LEU A 74 -9.48 -8.32 6.59
C LEU A 74 -8.32 -7.93 5.69
N THR A 75 -8.31 -6.71 5.13
CA THR A 75 -7.20 -6.27 4.27
C THR A 75 -5.87 -6.28 5.00
N TYR A 76 -5.72 -5.59 6.15
CA TYR A 76 -4.43 -5.59 6.84
C TYR A 76 -4.09 -6.97 7.39
N GLY A 77 -5.08 -7.76 7.82
CA GLY A 77 -4.84 -9.12 8.32
C GLY A 77 -4.29 -10.05 7.25
N ILE A 78 -4.85 -10.03 6.03
CA ILE A 78 -4.36 -10.82 4.90
C ILE A 78 -2.97 -10.34 4.46
N LEU A 79 -2.76 -9.03 4.36
CA LEU A 79 -1.46 -8.48 3.99
C LEU A 79 -0.36 -8.90 4.98
N GLU A 80 -0.62 -8.84 6.29
CA GLU A 80 0.33 -9.32 7.32
C GLU A 80 0.67 -10.81 7.15
N VAL A 81 -0.32 -11.66 6.84
CA VAL A 81 -0.07 -13.07 6.56
C VAL A 81 0.78 -13.25 5.30
N CYS A 82 0.56 -12.44 4.25
CA CYS A 82 1.37 -12.48 3.03
C CYS A 82 2.85 -12.15 3.30
N GLN A 83 3.16 -11.28 4.28
CA GLN A 83 4.54 -10.91 4.61
C GLN A 83 5.29 -12.00 5.41
N ASN A 84 4.57 -12.85 6.15
CA ASN A 84 5.17 -13.82 7.07
C ASN A 84 5.41 -15.21 6.44
N MET A 85 5.39 -15.31 5.11
CA MET A 85 5.49 -16.60 4.42
C MET A 85 6.93 -17.17 4.39
N ASP A 86 7.96 -16.36 4.63
CA ASP A 86 9.36 -16.79 4.73
C ASP A 86 10.18 -15.76 5.56
N VAL A 87 10.97 -16.25 6.52
CA VAL A 87 11.72 -15.42 7.49
C VAL A 87 12.91 -14.70 6.86
N ASP A 88 13.40 -15.19 5.71
CA ASP A 88 14.50 -14.59 4.95
C ASP A 88 14.03 -13.90 3.66
N ALA A 89 12.72 -13.93 3.39
CA ALA A 89 12.16 -13.30 2.20
C ALA A 89 12.14 -11.79 2.33
N ASP A 90 12.26 -11.17 1.16
CA ASP A 90 12.03 -9.76 1.02
C ASP A 90 10.56 -9.45 1.30
N ILE A 91 10.32 -8.37 2.06
CA ILE A 91 8.96 -7.98 2.45
C ILE A 91 8.54 -6.69 1.74
N PHE A 92 7.25 -6.55 1.59
CA PHE A 92 6.55 -5.37 1.12
C PHE A 92 5.98 -4.61 2.34
N PRO A 93 6.65 -3.55 2.84
CA PRO A 93 6.15 -2.81 3.99
C PRO A 93 4.95 -1.96 3.59
N PHE A 94 3.86 -2.04 4.34
CA PHE A 94 2.65 -1.26 4.10
C PHE A 94 2.09 -0.62 5.37
N ILE A 95 1.31 0.44 5.19
CA ILE A 95 0.27 0.86 6.12
C ILE A 95 -1.08 0.73 5.41
N VAL A 96 -2.15 0.50 6.17
CA VAL A 96 -3.50 0.43 5.60
C VAL A 96 -4.32 1.61 6.11
N VAL A 97 -4.97 2.33 5.20
CA VAL A 97 -5.81 3.48 5.51
C VAL A 97 -7.24 3.15 5.09
N GLY A 98 -8.12 2.94 6.07
CA GLY A 98 -9.54 2.71 5.85
C GLY A 98 -10.28 4.02 5.65
N ILE A 99 -10.83 4.23 4.46
CA ILE A 99 -11.64 5.39 4.09
C ILE A 99 -13.11 5.10 4.38
N THR A 100 -13.73 5.91 5.24
CA THR A 100 -15.15 5.76 5.58
C THR A 100 -16.04 6.71 4.77
N SER A 101 -17.22 6.21 4.44
CA SER A 101 -18.35 7.01 3.98
C SER A 101 -19.41 7.07 5.08
N PRO A 102 -19.69 8.24 5.67
CA PRO A 102 -20.69 8.34 6.71
C PRO A 102 -22.09 8.12 6.12
N THR A 103 -22.99 7.55 6.92
CA THR A 103 -24.40 7.38 6.54
C THR A 103 -25.27 8.26 7.43
N THR A 104 -25.95 9.22 6.82
CA THR A 104 -26.97 10.08 7.43
C THR A 104 -28.24 10.04 6.58
N PRO A 105 -29.38 10.57 7.04
CA PRO A 105 -30.58 10.62 6.20
C PRO A 105 -30.37 11.36 4.86
N GLU A 106 -29.45 12.32 4.81
CA GLU A 106 -29.14 13.15 3.64
C GLU A 106 -27.83 12.77 2.92
N TYR A 107 -27.06 11.80 3.44
CA TYR A 107 -25.74 11.43 2.90
C TYR A 107 -25.51 9.93 2.93
N GLN A 108 -25.10 9.36 1.81
CA GLN A 108 -24.74 7.95 1.69
C GLN A 108 -23.42 7.80 0.91
N ARG A 109 -22.80 6.62 0.95
CA ARG A 109 -21.58 6.32 0.18
C ARG A 109 -21.70 6.61 -1.32
N SER A 110 -22.90 6.53 -1.91
CA SER A 110 -23.11 6.89 -3.32
C SER A 110 -22.83 8.37 -3.61
N ASN A 111 -22.97 9.26 -2.61
CA ASN A 111 -22.59 10.66 -2.73
C ASN A 111 -21.07 10.83 -2.89
N ASP A 112 -20.29 10.01 -2.16
CA ASP A 112 -18.82 9.98 -2.28
C ASP A 112 -18.38 9.36 -3.61
N PHE A 113 -18.99 8.24 -3.98
CA PHE A 113 -18.43 7.35 -4.99
C PHE A 113 -18.91 7.60 -6.41
N LEU A 114 -20.07 8.24 -6.58
CA LEU A 114 -20.68 8.44 -7.87
C LEU A 114 -20.82 9.94 -8.19
N PRO A 115 -20.34 10.40 -9.37
CA PRO A 115 -20.68 11.72 -9.86
C PRO A 115 -22.19 11.81 -10.11
N VAL A 116 -22.70 13.03 -10.26
CA VAL A 116 -24.09 13.21 -10.74
C VAL A 116 -24.17 12.63 -12.16
N PRO A 117 -25.10 11.67 -12.42
CA PRO A 117 -25.24 11.06 -13.74
C PRO A 117 -25.53 12.10 -14.81
N THR A 118 -24.92 11.93 -15.99
CA THR A 118 -25.05 12.84 -17.14
C THR A 118 -25.84 12.24 -18.30
N ASN A 119 -25.87 10.90 -18.39
CA ASN A 119 -26.49 10.12 -19.44
C ASN A 119 -27.69 9.30 -18.93
N ALA A 120 -27.72 8.96 -17.64
CA ALA A 120 -28.87 8.27 -17.04
C ALA A 120 -30.06 9.24 -16.83
N THR A 121 -31.28 8.75 -17.03
CA THR A 121 -32.52 9.51 -16.84
C THR A 121 -32.95 9.64 -15.38
N TYR A 122 -32.33 8.86 -14.48
CA TYR A 122 -32.61 8.89 -13.04
C TYR A 122 -31.68 9.87 -12.33
N GLN A 123 -32.28 10.84 -11.63
CA GLN A 123 -31.58 11.73 -10.72
C GLN A 123 -32.05 11.46 -9.29
N SER A 124 -31.12 11.31 -8.37
CA SER A 124 -31.39 11.12 -6.94
C SER A 124 -30.47 12.03 -6.13
N ASN A 125 -30.98 12.53 -5.00
CA ASN A 125 -30.19 13.29 -4.02
C ASN A 125 -29.08 12.44 -3.38
N LEU A 126 -29.08 11.13 -3.64
CA LEU A 126 -28.04 10.18 -3.22
C LEU A 126 -26.82 10.17 -4.16
N TYR A 127 -26.82 10.94 -5.25
CA TYR A 127 -25.65 11.18 -6.11
C TYR A 127 -25.02 12.54 -5.80
N GLY A 128 -23.72 12.68 -6.11
CA GLY A 128 -23.00 13.95 -6.02
C GLY A 128 -22.31 14.19 -4.67
N ASN A 129 -21.34 15.12 -4.67
CA ASN A 129 -20.20 15.27 -3.75
C ASN A 129 -18.93 14.49 -4.13
N TYR A 130 -18.94 13.71 -5.21
CA TYR A 130 -17.76 13.03 -5.77
C TYR A 130 -16.51 13.93 -5.89
N GLU A 131 -16.66 15.15 -6.43
CA GLU A 131 -15.54 16.09 -6.55
C GLU A 131 -15.03 16.60 -5.20
N ASN A 132 -15.94 16.87 -4.26
CA ASN A 132 -15.57 17.25 -2.88
C ASN A 132 -14.89 16.08 -2.15
N PHE A 133 -15.32 14.85 -2.41
CA PHE A 133 -14.72 13.66 -1.83
C PHE A 133 -13.31 13.40 -2.37
N LYS A 134 -13.09 13.51 -3.69
CA LYS A 134 -11.74 13.48 -4.28
C LYS A 134 -10.84 14.58 -3.70
N LYS A 135 -11.38 15.79 -3.54
CA LYS A 135 -10.67 16.90 -2.91
C LYS A 135 -10.28 16.58 -1.46
N PHE A 136 -11.20 16.05 -0.66
CA PHE A 136 -10.91 15.58 0.70
C PHE A 136 -9.82 14.52 0.73
N LEU A 137 -9.85 13.53 -0.17
CA LEU A 137 -8.78 12.55 -0.25
C LEU A 137 -7.42 13.22 -0.50
N ARG A 138 -7.35 14.13 -1.47
CA ARG A 138 -6.11 14.78 -1.88
C ARG A 138 -5.58 15.76 -0.83
N GLU A 139 -6.42 16.69 -0.39
CA GLU A 139 -6.02 17.83 0.44
C GLU A 139 -5.96 17.48 1.92
N ASP A 140 -6.86 16.62 2.40
CA ASP A 140 -6.90 16.26 3.83
C ASP A 140 -6.18 14.92 4.07
N VAL A 141 -6.64 13.84 3.44
CA VAL A 141 -6.18 12.48 3.78
C VAL A 141 -4.74 12.22 3.33
N PHE A 142 -4.44 12.35 2.03
CA PHE A 142 -3.13 12.03 1.49
C PHE A 142 -2.06 12.95 2.07
N THR A 143 -2.38 14.24 2.22
CA THR A 143 -1.50 15.21 2.87
C THR A 143 -1.21 14.83 4.32
N TYR A 144 -2.23 14.45 5.10
CA TYR A 144 -2.03 14.00 6.47
C TYR A 144 -1.18 12.72 6.54
N ILE A 145 -1.50 11.72 5.73
CA ILE A 145 -0.80 10.43 5.72
C ILE A 145 0.67 10.60 5.34
N ASN A 146 0.97 11.36 4.28
CA ASN A 146 2.34 11.60 3.84
C ASN A 146 3.17 12.45 4.81
N SER A 147 2.54 13.32 5.61
CA SER A 147 3.24 14.16 6.58
C SER A 147 3.42 13.52 7.96
N HIS A 148 2.57 12.57 8.34
CA HIS A 148 2.59 11.96 9.67
C HIS A 148 3.13 10.52 9.67
N TYR A 149 3.20 9.88 8.52
CA TYR A 149 3.67 8.50 8.37
C TYR A 149 4.83 8.42 7.37
N ARG A 150 5.72 7.45 7.56
CA ARG A 150 6.85 7.16 6.65
C ARG A 150 6.37 6.48 5.36
N THR A 151 5.66 7.20 4.51
CA THR A 151 5.15 6.63 3.24
C THR A 151 6.26 6.47 2.19
N SER A 152 6.21 5.43 1.35
CA SER A 152 7.11 5.29 0.20
C SER A 152 6.73 6.20 -0.97
N GLY A 153 5.50 6.71 -0.95
CA GLY A 153 4.87 7.44 -2.05
C GLY A 153 4.09 6.55 -3.02
N HIS A 154 4.18 5.23 -2.87
CA HIS A 154 3.47 4.25 -3.69
C HIS A 154 2.14 3.85 -3.02
N THR A 155 1.09 3.71 -3.82
CA THR A 155 -0.29 3.62 -3.34
C THR A 155 -1.11 2.52 -4.03
N LEU A 156 -1.94 1.82 -3.25
CA LEU A 156 -2.93 0.87 -3.75
C LEU A 156 -4.32 1.30 -3.29
N ALA A 157 -5.28 1.32 -4.20
CA ALA A 157 -6.69 1.50 -3.86
C ALA A 157 -7.47 0.19 -3.97
N ILE A 158 -8.24 -0.14 -2.93
CA ILE A 158 -9.10 -1.32 -2.87
C ILE A 158 -10.55 -0.86 -2.67
N GLY A 159 -11.44 -1.25 -3.57
CA GLY A 159 -12.86 -0.94 -3.47
C GLY A 159 -13.74 -2.15 -3.77
N HIS A 160 -14.95 -2.14 -3.22
CA HIS A 160 -16.01 -3.11 -3.50
C HIS A 160 -17.28 -2.41 -3.99
N SER A 161 -17.97 -3.00 -4.97
CA SER A 161 -19.23 -2.47 -5.49
C SER A 161 -19.07 -1.01 -5.96
N LEU A 162 -19.82 -0.04 -5.42
CA LEU A 162 -19.62 1.38 -5.75
C LEU A 162 -18.22 1.92 -5.39
N GLY A 163 -17.55 1.35 -4.37
CA GLY A 163 -16.16 1.67 -4.06
C GLY A 163 -15.23 1.17 -5.14
N ALA A 164 -15.49 0.00 -5.71
CA ALA A 164 -14.79 -0.50 -6.90
C ALA A 164 -15.04 0.41 -8.11
N SER A 165 -16.27 0.89 -8.28
CA SER A 165 -16.61 1.88 -9.31
C SER A 165 -15.85 3.20 -9.11
N PHE A 166 -15.75 3.68 -7.86
CA PHE A 166 -15.00 4.89 -7.51
C PHE A 166 -13.52 4.75 -7.87
N VAL A 167 -12.85 3.68 -7.44
CA VAL A 167 -11.39 3.54 -7.69
C VAL A 167 -11.08 3.42 -9.17
N LEU A 168 -11.93 2.75 -9.96
CA LEU A 168 -11.76 2.69 -11.43
C LEU A 168 -12.03 4.05 -12.09
N ASN A 169 -12.98 4.83 -11.58
CA ASN A 169 -13.21 6.19 -12.07
C ASN A 169 -12.06 7.13 -11.69
N ALA A 170 -11.48 6.96 -10.50
CA ALA A 170 -10.31 7.71 -10.04
C ALA A 170 -9.06 7.44 -10.91
N LEU A 171 -8.89 6.19 -11.37
CA LEU A 171 -7.92 5.84 -12.42
C LEU A 171 -8.23 6.58 -13.72
N ALA A 172 -9.43 6.38 -14.27
CA ALA A 172 -9.77 6.86 -15.61
C ALA A 172 -9.80 8.40 -15.72
N SER A 173 -10.05 9.10 -14.61
CA SER A 173 -10.18 10.57 -14.60
C SER A 173 -8.91 11.32 -14.21
N GLU A 174 -8.19 10.85 -13.20
CA GLU A 174 -7.05 11.58 -12.61
C GLU A 174 -5.80 10.72 -12.43
N ASP A 175 -5.90 9.40 -12.65
CA ASP A 175 -4.84 8.44 -12.34
C ASP A 175 -4.32 8.62 -10.90
N THR A 176 -5.26 8.54 -9.95
CA THR A 176 -5.09 9.01 -8.56
C THR A 176 -4.13 8.15 -7.74
N PHE A 177 -4.13 6.84 -7.98
CA PHE A 177 -3.33 5.84 -7.27
C PHE A 177 -2.42 5.10 -8.25
N ASP A 178 -1.39 4.44 -7.74
CA ASP A 178 -0.49 3.66 -8.60
C ASP A 178 -1.13 2.32 -9.01
N ASP A 179 -1.82 1.66 -8.07
CA ASP A 179 -2.43 0.34 -8.26
C ASP A 179 -3.88 0.26 -7.78
N TYR A 180 -4.63 -0.71 -8.31
CA TYR A 180 -6.08 -0.81 -8.13
C TYR A 180 -6.54 -2.28 -7.95
N ILE A 181 -7.32 -2.54 -6.91
CA ILE A 181 -8.10 -3.78 -6.74
C ILE A 181 -9.57 -3.39 -6.70
N ALA A 182 -10.33 -3.82 -7.70
CA ALA A 182 -11.74 -3.47 -7.89
C ALA A 182 -12.60 -4.73 -7.83
N LEU A 183 -13.30 -4.91 -6.71
CA LEU A 183 -14.10 -6.10 -6.43
C LEU A 183 -15.56 -5.88 -6.82
N SER A 184 -16.05 -6.63 -7.81
CA SER A 184 -17.42 -6.52 -8.34
C SER A 184 -17.84 -5.06 -8.67
N PRO A 185 -17.11 -4.33 -9.55
CA PRO A 185 -17.46 -2.96 -9.91
C PRO A 185 -18.82 -2.89 -10.63
N ASN A 186 -19.57 -1.81 -10.38
CA ASN A 186 -20.79 -1.53 -11.10
C ASN A 186 -20.48 -0.79 -12.41
N PHE A 187 -20.37 -1.53 -13.52
CA PHE A 187 -20.08 -0.96 -14.84
C PHE A 187 -21.30 -0.37 -15.55
N ILE A 188 -22.53 -0.57 -15.06
CA ILE A 188 -23.73 0.01 -15.70
C ILE A 188 -23.97 1.47 -15.29
N GLU A 189 -23.23 1.98 -14.30
CA GLU A 189 -23.35 3.34 -13.81
C GLU A 189 -23.24 4.38 -14.94
N ASP A 190 -24.13 5.39 -14.86
CA ASP A 190 -24.31 6.45 -15.85
C ASP A 190 -24.38 5.94 -17.31
N ASN A 191 -25.15 4.87 -17.53
CA ASN A 191 -25.35 4.22 -18.83
C ASN A 191 -24.02 3.75 -19.46
N PHE A 192 -23.29 2.92 -18.73
CA PHE A 192 -21.98 2.36 -19.10
C PHE A 192 -20.83 3.36 -19.24
N LYS A 193 -21.01 4.63 -18.86
CA LYS A 193 -19.95 5.64 -18.95
C LYS A 193 -18.69 5.26 -18.16
N LEU A 194 -18.84 4.62 -17.01
CA LEU A 194 -17.68 4.13 -16.25
C LEU A 194 -16.89 3.07 -17.05
N ALA A 195 -17.61 2.11 -17.65
CA ALA A 195 -17.00 1.09 -18.51
C ALA A 195 -16.26 1.74 -19.68
N ASP A 196 -16.92 2.67 -20.37
CA ASP A 196 -16.32 3.39 -21.50
C ASP A 196 -15.07 4.18 -21.08
N ASN A 197 -15.13 4.90 -19.96
CA ASN A 197 -13.97 5.65 -19.46
C ASN A 197 -12.78 4.73 -19.15
N PHE A 198 -13.03 3.59 -18.51
CA PHE A 198 -11.98 2.63 -18.17
C PHE A 198 -11.39 1.96 -19.43
N ILE A 199 -12.24 1.52 -20.36
CA ILE A 199 -11.80 0.91 -21.63
C ILE A 199 -10.94 1.88 -22.46
N ASN A 200 -11.26 3.18 -22.42
CA ASN A 200 -10.57 4.20 -23.20
C ASN A 200 -9.40 4.87 -22.45
N TYR A 201 -9.07 4.43 -21.23
CA TYR A 201 -7.91 4.96 -20.51
C TYR A 201 -6.60 4.60 -21.24
N ASP A 202 -5.73 5.59 -21.44
CA ASP A 202 -4.47 5.39 -22.15
C ASP A 202 -3.38 4.86 -21.21
N PHE A 203 -3.21 3.55 -21.21
CA PHE A 203 -2.14 2.86 -20.48
C PHE A 203 -0.73 3.08 -21.07
N ASN A 204 -0.57 3.78 -22.20
CA ASN A 204 0.74 4.07 -22.81
C ASN A 204 1.42 5.33 -22.24
N ASN A 205 0.96 5.82 -21.10
CA ASN A 205 1.48 7.02 -20.43
C ASN A 205 2.84 6.81 -19.74
N GLY A 206 3.41 5.60 -19.80
CA GLY A 206 4.71 5.26 -19.22
C GLY A 206 4.69 4.94 -17.72
N LYS A 207 3.52 4.98 -17.06
CA LYS A 207 3.37 4.57 -15.67
C LYS A 207 3.10 3.07 -15.55
N PRO A 208 3.76 2.38 -14.60
CA PRO A 208 3.39 1.01 -14.28
C PRO A 208 2.07 0.99 -13.50
N HIS A 209 1.29 -0.05 -13.70
CA HIS A 209 0.06 -0.28 -12.94
C HIS A 209 -0.16 -1.76 -12.67
N PHE A 210 -0.70 -2.08 -11.50
CA PHE A 210 -1.35 -3.34 -11.18
C PHE A 210 -2.85 -3.13 -11.03
N LEU A 211 -3.63 -3.91 -11.76
CA LEU A 211 -5.08 -3.91 -11.72
C LEU A 211 -5.59 -5.34 -11.49
N PHE A 212 -6.39 -5.55 -10.44
CA PHE A 212 -7.08 -6.80 -10.21
C PHE A 212 -8.59 -6.55 -10.13
N LEU A 213 -9.31 -6.97 -11.16
CA LEU A 213 -10.75 -6.80 -11.28
C LEU A 213 -11.44 -8.15 -11.05
N THR A 214 -12.51 -8.14 -10.26
CA THR A 214 -13.33 -9.34 -10.04
C THR A 214 -14.80 -9.12 -10.36
N MET A 215 -15.47 -10.20 -10.71
CA MET A 215 -16.93 -10.27 -10.78
C MET A 215 -17.40 -11.52 -10.05
N SER A 216 -18.48 -11.40 -9.29
CA SER A 216 -19.07 -12.52 -8.57
C SER A 216 -20.21 -13.10 -9.41
N ASN A 217 -21.32 -13.50 -8.79
CA ASN A 217 -22.44 -14.10 -9.50
C ASN A 217 -23.50 -13.10 -10.00
N GLU A 218 -23.21 -11.80 -10.08
CA GLU A 218 -24.17 -10.75 -10.46
C GLU A 218 -24.68 -10.96 -11.90
N SER A 219 -25.87 -11.56 -12.03
CA SER A 219 -26.53 -11.87 -13.30
C SER A 219 -28.05 -11.97 -13.14
N GLU A 220 -28.78 -12.08 -14.25
CA GLU A 220 -30.24 -12.28 -14.22
C GLU A 220 -30.65 -13.53 -13.44
N GLU A 221 -29.87 -14.61 -13.55
CA GLU A 221 -30.12 -15.88 -12.84
C GLU A 221 -30.06 -15.74 -11.31
N THR A 222 -29.34 -14.73 -10.82
CA THR A 222 -29.17 -14.45 -9.39
C THR A 222 -29.95 -13.22 -8.93
N GLY A 223 -30.80 -12.66 -9.79
CA GLY A 223 -31.71 -11.55 -9.49
C GLY A 223 -31.15 -10.15 -9.72
N TRP A 224 -30.00 -10.01 -10.38
CA TRP A 224 -29.43 -8.73 -10.79
C TRP A 224 -29.89 -8.35 -12.20
N PRO A 225 -29.89 -7.04 -12.55
CA PRO A 225 -30.10 -6.61 -13.93
C PRO A 225 -29.11 -7.30 -14.89
N ALA A 226 -29.58 -7.78 -16.03
CA ALA A 226 -28.75 -8.46 -17.02
C ALA A 226 -27.59 -7.57 -17.51
N GLU A 227 -27.82 -6.26 -17.53
CA GLU A 227 -26.86 -5.22 -17.89
C GLU A 227 -25.61 -5.25 -17.01
N TRP A 228 -25.72 -5.66 -15.74
CA TRP A 228 -24.58 -5.72 -14.82
C TRP A 228 -23.52 -6.69 -15.36
N ARG A 229 -23.95 -7.88 -15.74
CA ARG A 229 -23.10 -8.90 -16.36
C ARG A 229 -22.59 -8.42 -17.73
N GLN A 230 -23.46 -7.79 -18.54
CA GLN A 230 -23.07 -7.26 -19.85
C GLN A 230 -21.95 -6.21 -19.75
N GLY A 231 -22.00 -5.32 -18.75
CA GLY A 231 -20.97 -4.30 -18.53
C GLY A 231 -19.61 -4.92 -18.22
N TRP A 232 -19.60 -5.97 -17.41
CA TRP A 232 -18.38 -6.74 -17.12
C TRP A 232 -17.84 -7.46 -18.35
N ASP A 233 -18.69 -8.22 -19.05
CA ASP A 233 -18.26 -8.98 -20.22
C ASP A 233 -17.72 -8.03 -21.32
N LEU A 234 -18.31 -6.84 -21.47
CA LEU A 234 -17.82 -5.79 -22.35
C LEU A 234 -16.42 -5.31 -21.96
N VAL A 235 -16.22 -4.89 -20.69
CA VAL A 235 -14.93 -4.40 -20.20
C VAL A 235 -13.86 -5.48 -20.34
N LYS A 236 -14.13 -6.68 -19.82
CA LYS A 236 -13.18 -7.80 -19.86
C LYS A 236 -12.76 -8.12 -21.29
N SER A 237 -13.72 -8.27 -22.21
CA SER A 237 -13.41 -8.59 -23.61
C SER A 237 -12.60 -7.49 -24.30
N LYS A 238 -12.92 -6.21 -24.05
CA LYS A 238 -12.19 -5.08 -24.63
C LYS A 238 -10.76 -4.98 -24.09
N MET A 239 -10.58 -5.16 -22.79
CA MET A 239 -9.26 -5.08 -22.17
C MET A 239 -8.37 -6.27 -22.52
N GLU A 240 -8.92 -7.49 -22.60
CA GLU A 240 -8.17 -8.69 -23.02
C GLU A 240 -7.71 -8.64 -24.49
N SER A 241 -8.40 -7.86 -25.33
CA SER A 241 -8.02 -7.65 -26.74
C SER A 241 -7.21 -6.38 -26.99
N ALA A 242 -7.06 -5.51 -25.98
CA ALA A 242 -6.30 -4.29 -26.09
C ALA A 242 -4.78 -4.56 -26.07
N HIS A 243 -4.02 -3.68 -26.72
CA HIS A 243 -2.57 -3.67 -26.56
C HIS A 243 -2.22 -2.92 -25.27
N ILE A 244 -1.79 -3.67 -24.25
CA ILE A 244 -1.41 -3.14 -22.93
C ILE A 244 0.11 -3.24 -22.78
N PRO A 245 0.81 -2.15 -22.37
CA PRO A 245 2.26 -2.18 -22.16
C PRO A 245 2.71 -3.21 -21.12
N GLU A 246 3.92 -3.73 -21.27
CA GLU A 246 4.52 -4.67 -20.32
C GLU A 246 4.77 -4.08 -18.92
N SER A 247 4.64 -2.77 -18.72
CA SER A 247 4.68 -2.15 -17.39
C SER A 247 3.34 -2.25 -16.65
N VAL A 248 2.27 -2.60 -17.35
CA VAL A 248 0.91 -2.70 -16.82
C VAL A 248 0.51 -4.18 -16.69
N ARG A 249 -0.10 -4.53 -15.56
CA ARG A 249 -0.59 -5.88 -15.25
C ARG A 249 -2.07 -5.78 -14.93
N ILE A 250 -2.91 -6.41 -15.75
CA ILE A 250 -4.36 -6.43 -15.55
C ILE A 250 -4.81 -7.88 -15.40
N PHE A 251 -5.52 -8.17 -14.32
CA PHE A 251 -6.08 -9.48 -14.02
C PHE A 251 -7.61 -9.37 -13.94
N PHE A 252 -8.30 -10.29 -14.61
CA PHE A 252 -9.75 -10.46 -14.50
C PHE A 252 -10.04 -11.84 -13.89
N LYS A 253 -10.82 -11.90 -12.82
CA LYS A 253 -11.19 -13.17 -12.18
C LYS A 253 -12.67 -13.21 -11.81
N GLU A 254 -13.33 -14.33 -12.10
CA GLU A 254 -14.76 -14.53 -11.81
C GLU A 254 -14.97 -15.54 -10.68
N TYR A 255 -15.96 -15.26 -9.82
CA TYR A 255 -16.32 -16.07 -8.66
C TYR A 255 -17.82 -16.40 -8.69
N PRO A 256 -18.28 -17.26 -9.61
CA PRO A 256 -19.71 -17.54 -9.80
C PRO A 256 -20.37 -18.25 -8.60
N HIS A 257 -19.58 -18.83 -7.70
CA HIS A 257 -20.06 -19.44 -6.46
C HIS A 257 -20.26 -18.44 -5.31
N LEU A 258 -19.79 -17.20 -5.45
CA LEU A 258 -19.91 -16.16 -4.44
C LEU A 258 -21.00 -15.16 -4.82
N THR A 259 -21.70 -14.66 -3.81
CA THR A 259 -22.62 -13.52 -3.97
C THR A 259 -21.87 -12.20 -3.94
N HIS A 260 -22.51 -11.14 -4.45
CA HIS A 260 -21.99 -9.77 -4.38
C HIS A 260 -21.47 -9.37 -2.99
N MET A 261 -22.13 -9.79 -1.91
CA MET A 261 -21.75 -9.41 -0.54
C MET A 261 -20.72 -10.34 0.12
N THR A 262 -20.54 -11.56 -0.40
CA THR A 262 -19.67 -12.57 0.21
C THR A 262 -18.32 -12.68 -0.49
N CYS A 263 -18.12 -11.98 -1.61
CA CYS A 263 -16.94 -12.13 -2.45
C CYS A 263 -15.66 -11.53 -1.86
N PHE A 264 -15.79 -10.54 -0.96
CA PHE A 264 -14.67 -9.72 -0.48
C PHE A 264 -13.49 -10.56 0.06
N VAL A 265 -13.78 -11.60 0.86
CA VAL A 265 -12.74 -12.43 1.49
C VAL A 265 -11.94 -13.21 0.45
N GLU A 266 -12.59 -14.06 -0.36
CA GLU A 266 -11.89 -14.91 -1.33
C GLU A 266 -11.22 -14.07 -2.42
N CYS A 267 -11.86 -12.97 -2.85
CA CYS A 267 -11.25 -12.06 -3.82
C CYS A 267 -9.95 -11.45 -3.29
N LEU A 268 -9.93 -10.99 -2.03
CA LEU A 268 -8.70 -10.46 -1.42
C LEU A 268 -7.64 -11.52 -1.19
N MET A 269 -8.03 -12.74 -0.84
CA MET A 269 -7.10 -13.86 -0.68
C MET A 269 -6.38 -14.23 -1.98
N ASP A 270 -6.95 -13.92 -3.15
CA ASP A 270 -6.27 -14.06 -4.44
C ASP A 270 -5.50 -12.80 -4.85
N ALA A 271 -6.11 -11.62 -4.68
CA ALA A 271 -5.55 -10.37 -5.16
C ALA A 271 -4.31 -9.92 -4.37
N LEU A 272 -4.34 -10.02 -3.03
CA LEU A 272 -3.28 -9.47 -2.17
C LEU A 272 -1.96 -10.25 -2.22
N PRO A 273 -1.93 -11.59 -2.30
CA PRO A 273 -0.68 -12.31 -2.54
C PRO A 273 -0.05 -11.98 -3.89
N LEU A 274 -0.86 -11.91 -4.95
CA LEU A 274 -0.39 -11.52 -6.28
C LEU A 274 0.14 -10.08 -6.30
N TYR A 275 -0.54 -9.17 -5.61
CA TYR A 275 -0.09 -7.81 -5.42
C TYR A 275 1.24 -7.74 -4.66
N SER A 276 1.36 -8.50 -3.57
CA SER A 276 2.60 -8.57 -2.79
C SER A 276 3.77 -9.05 -3.65
N MET A 277 3.57 -10.09 -4.46
CA MET A 277 4.57 -10.55 -5.43
C MET A 277 4.91 -9.50 -6.50
N TYR A 278 3.91 -8.76 -6.99
CA TYR A 278 4.13 -7.66 -7.92
C TYR A 278 5.02 -6.59 -7.30
N ARG A 279 4.75 -6.20 -6.05
CA ARG A 279 5.47 -5.12 -5.36
C ARG A 279 6.88 -5.48 -4.91
N LEU A 280 7.19 -6.76 -4.72
CA LEU A 280 8.56 -7.22 -4.50
C LEU A 280 9.45 -7.07 -5.73
N ASN A 281 8.88 -6.91 -6.93
CA ASN A 281 9.66 -6.66 -8.13
C ASN A 281 9.89 -5.16 -8.32
N THR A 282 11.12 -4.70 -8.03
CA THR A 282 11.50 -3.31 -8.22
C THR A 282 11.72 -2.95 -9.69
N THR A 283 11.02 -1.91 -10.15
CA THR A 283 11.24 -1.24 -11.43
C THR A 283 11.72 0.20 -11.19
N PHE A 284 12.76 0.63 -11.90
CA PHE A 284 13.19 2.03 -11.86
C PHE A 284 12.15 2.90 -12.55
N ASN A 285 11.70 3.96 -11.87
CA ASN A 285 10.71 4.89 -12.42
C ASN A 285 11.31 5.82 -13.50
N ASN A 286 12.63 6.00 -13.49
CA ASN A 286 13.41 6.70 -14.52
C ASN A 286 14.92 6.48 -14.29
N ASP A 287 15.75 6.92 -15.22
CA ASP A 287 17.21 6.84 -15.13
C ASP A 287 17.87 8.00 -14.36
N LYS A 288 17.10 8.86 -13.70
CA LYS A 288 17.66 9.97 -12.93
C LYS A 288 18.39 9.45 -11.70
N LEU A 289 19.61 9.94 -11.51
CA LEU A 289 20.42 9.66 -10.33
C LEU A 289 20.16 10.72 -9.24
N TYR A 290 20.11 10.25 -8.00
CA TYR A 290 19.91 11.07 -6.83
C TYR A 290 21.09 10.87 -5.86
N PRO A 291 21.65 11.97 -5.31
CA PRO A 291 22.69 11.87 -4.29
C PRO A 291 22.09 11.27 -3.02
N VAL A 292 22.77 10.25 -2.49
CA VAL A 292 22.34 9.45 -1.34
C VAL A 292 23.51 9.34 -0.38
N HIS A 293 23.24 9.57 0.90
CA HIS A 293 24.17 9.37 2.00
C HIS A 293 23.67 8.25 2.90
N ILE A 294 24.50 7.22 3.08
CA ILE A 294 24.15 6.06 3.92
C ILE A 294 25.20 5.92 5.01
N THR A 295 24.73 5.88 6.26
CA THR A 295 25.52 5.52 7.43
C THR A 295 25.00 4.22 8.04
N LEU A 296 25.91 3.39 8.54
CA LEU A 296 25.65 2.13 9.22
C LEU A 296 26.49 2.06 10.50
N ASP A 297 25.84 1.94 11.66
CA ASP A 297 26.50 1.56 12.90
C ASP A 297 26.53 0.04 13.01
N ALA A 298 27.71 -0.56 12.98
CA ALA A 298 27.89 -2.00 13.04
C ALA A 298 28.97 -2.37 14.07
N PRO A 299 28.67 -2.29 15.37
CA PRO A 299 29.68 -2.43 16.44
C PRO A 299 30.39 -3.79 16.43
N TYR A 300 29.71 -4.84 15.95
CA TYR A 300 30.25 -6.20 15.83
C TYR A 300 30.98 -6.47 14.51
N ALA A 301 30.93 -5.56 13.54
CA ALA A 301 31.57 -5.80 12.25
C ALA A 301 33.10 -5.83 12.41
N GLU A 302 33.69 -6.91 11.90
CA GLU A 302 35.13 -7.10 11.83
C GLU A 302 35.65 -6.71 10.44
N GLY A 303 36.46 -5.65 10.38
CA GLY A 303 37.13 -5.23 9.14
C GLY A 303 36.25 -4.43 8.19
N ASP A 304 36.24 -4.85 6.93
CA ASP A 304 35.62 -4.12 5.82
C ASP A 304 34.14 -4.45 5.68
N VAL A 305 33.32 -3.42 5.43
CA VAL A 305 31.90 -3.56 5.12
C VAL A 305 31.65 -3.08 3.70
N TYR A 306 30.80 -3.80 2.98
CA TYR A 306 30.42 -3.52 1.60
C TYR A 306 28.92 -3.25 1.51
N ILE A 307 28.54 -2.39 0.57
CA ILE A 307 27.16 -2.18 0.14
C ILE A 307 26.98 -2.75 -1.27
N THR A 308 25.87 -3.44 -1.51
CA THR A 308 25.53 -3.98 -2.82
C THR A 308 24.03 -4.00 -3.05
N GLY A 309 23.57 -3.93 -4.30
CA GLY A 309 22.14 -3.83 -4.58
C GLY A 309 21.73 -3.91 -6.04
N ASN A 310 20.52 -3.45 -6.33
CA ASN A 310 19.80 -3.66 -7.60
C ASN A 310 20.32 -2.88 -8.83
N GLN A 311 21.52 -2.31 -8.78
CA GLN A 311 22.07 -1.49 -9.86
C GLN A 311 23.59 -1.51 -9.90
N GLU A 312 24.15 -1.16 -11.07
CA GLU A 312 25.59 -1.22 -11.35
C GLU A 312 26.42 -0.35 -10.41
N SER A 313 25.91 0.82 -10.02
CA SER A 313 26.58 1.74 -9.08
C SER A 313 26.82 1.13 -7.69
N ILE A 314 26.10 0.05 -7.36
CA ILE A 314 26.28 -0.77 -6.16
C ILE A 314 26.43 -2.25 -6.54
N ILE A 315 27.08 -2.52 -7.66
CA ILE A 315 27.66 -3.82 -8.04
C ILE A 315 26.65 -4.99 -8.11
N ASN A 316 25.39 -4.73 -8.52
CA ASN A 316 24.40 -5.75 -8.94
C ASN A 316 24.34 -7.00 -8.04
N TRP A 317 24.11 -6.82 -6.74
CA TRP A 317 24.02 -7.91 -5.76
C TRP A 317 25.29 -8.79 -5.65
N ASN A 318 26.48 -8.25 -5.89
CA ASN A 318 27.74 -8.89 -5.51
C ASN A 318 28.07 -8.59 -4.03
N PRO A 319 28.21 -9.59 -3.14
CA PRO A 319 28.48 -9.36 -1.72
C PRO A 319 29.88 -8.81 -1.42
N MET A 320 30.81 -8.80 -2.39
CA MET A 320 32.05 -7.99 -2.34
C MET A 320 31.86 -6.67 -3.09
N GLY A 321 30.73 -6.01 -2.88
CA GLY A 321 30.30 -4.84 -3.65
C GLY A 321 31.16 -3.60 -3.40
N LEU A 322 30.52 -2.46 -3.21
CA LEU A 322 31.23 -1.22 -2.98
C LEU A 322 31.66 -1.11 -1.51
N LYS A 323 32.96 -1.00 -1.25
CA LYS A 323 33.50 -0.86 0.11
C LYS A 323 33.07 0.47 0.72
N MET A 324 32.50 0.43 1.93
CA MET A 324 32.13 1.61 2.70
C MET A 324 33.34 2.23 3.41
N ASN A 325 33.30 3.53 3.67
CA ASN A 325 34.32 4.22 4.45
C ASN A 325 34.12 3.89 5.93
N LYS A 326 35.11 3.26 6.56
CA LYS A 326 35.11 3.00 7.99
C LYS A 326 35.47 4.28 8.75
N ASN A 327 34.61 4.65 9.68
CA ASN A 327 34.76 5.78 10.59
C ASN A 327 35.14 5.28 12.00
N GLU A 328 35.09 6.17 12.99
CA GLU A 328 35.27 5.82 14.41
C GLU A 328 34.14 4.86 14.89
N ASP A 329 34.39 4.12 15.97
CA ASP A 329 33.41 3.27 16.67
C ASP A 329 32.68 2.21 15.81
N ASN A 330 33.33 1.71 14.74
CA ASN A 330 32.74 0.78 13.78
C ASN A 330 31.45 1.32 13.12
N THR A 331 31.39 2.63 12.92
CA THR A 331 30.45 3.26 11.99
C THR A 331 31.03 3.23 10.58
N TYR A 332 30.18 3.01 9.59
CA TYR A 332 30.54 2.95 8.17
C TYR A 332 29.67 3.93 7.40
N SER A 333 30.24 4.63 6.42
CA SER A 333 29.50 5.61 5.63
C SER A 333 29.87 5.57 4.15
N ILE A 334 28.94 5.98 3.30
CA ILE A 334 29.18 6.10 1.86
C ILE A 334 28.23 7.12 1.22
N ASP A 335 28.77 7.89 0.28
CA ASP A 335 28.02 8.79 -0.59
C ASP A 335 27.91 8.17 -1.98
N LEU A 336 26.69 8.12 -2.51
CA LEU A 336 26.35 7.45 -3.76
C LEU A 336 25.45 8.34 -4.62
N ASN A 337 25.39 8.01 -5.92
CA ASN A 337 24.36 8.51 -6.81
C ASN A 337 23.57 7.30 -7.30
N LEU A 338 22.31 7.19 -6.90
CA LEU A 338 21.47 6.00 -7.14
C LEU A 338 20.22 6.35 -7.95
N ARG A 339 19.78 5.41 -8.79
CA ARG A 339 18.42 5.40 -9.33
C ARG A 339 17.46 4.91 -8.26
N LEU A 340 16.26 5.50 -8.22
CA LEU A 340 15.23 5.17 -7.25
C LEU A 340 14.06 4.42 -7.91
N PRO A 341 13.43 3.45 -7.22
CA PRO A 341 13.79 3.00 -5.87
C PRO A 341 15.11 2.19 -5.86
N ALA A 342 15.96 2.49 -4.89
CA ALA A 342 17.22 1.77 -4.68
C ALA A 342 16.99 0.67 -3.65
N GLU A 343 17.40 -0.55 -3.99
CA GLU A 343 17.40 -1.69 -3.06
C GLU A 343 18.82 -2.14 -2.81
N PHE A 344 19.18 -2.39 -1.55
CA PHE A 344 20.53 -2.77 -1.18
C PHE A 344 20.61 -3.58 0.12
N LYS A 345 21.78 -4.17 0.34
CA LYS A 345 22.19 -4.91 1.54
C LYS A 345 23.62 -4.56 1.94
N PHE A 346 23.95 -4.85 3.19
CA PHE A 346 25.30 -4.73 3.73
C PHE A 346 25.92 -6.11 3.98
N THR A 347 27.21 -6.26 3.76
CA THR A 347 27.94 -7.54 3.91
C THR A 347 29.37 -7.31 4.39
N GLN A 348 30.00 -8.35 4.94
CA GLN A 348 31.46 -8.40 5.16
C GLN A 348 32.17 -9.26 4.09
N GLY A 349 31.72 -9.13 2.83
CA GLY A 349 32.34 -9.79 1.67
C GLY A 349 31.68 -11.10 1.23
N SER A 350 30.68 -11.61 1.96
CA SER A 350 29.87 -12.78 1.54
C SER A 350 28.42 -12.65 2.01
N TRP A 351 27.51 -13.47 1.47
CA TRP A 351 26.11 -13.48 1.92
C TRP A 351 25.94 -14.12 3.30
N GLU A 352 26.82 -15.06 3.67
CA GLU A 352 26.88 -15.67 5.00
C GLU A 352 27.31 -14.65 6.08
N SER A 353 27.87 -13.52 5.67
CA SER A 353 28.29 -12.40 6.53
C SER A 353 27.48 -11.14 6.26
N GLN A 354 26.20 -11.30 5.90
CA GLN A 354 25.26 -10.19 5.76
C GLN A 354 25.06 -9.48 7.11
N ILE A 355 25.08 -8.15 7.08
CA ILE A 355 24.74 -7.29 8.22
C ILE A 355 23.27 -6.88 8.08
N ILE A 356 22.46 -7.18 9.08
CA ILE A 356 21.02 -6.90 9.10
C ILE A 356 20.75 -5.75 10.07
N PRO A 357 20.34 -4.56 9.59
CA PRO A 357 19.91 -3.48 10.46
C PRO A 357 18.65 -3.83 11.25
N ALA A 358 18.62 -3.47 12.53
CA ALA A 358 17.48 -3.68 13.40
C ALA A 358 16.42 -2.57 13.30
N ASN A 359 16.82 -1.38 12.84
CA ASN A 359 15.94 -0.22 12.67
C ASN A 359 15.33 -0.12 11.26
N ALA A 360 15.28 -1.22 10.52
CA ALA A 360 14.64 -1.34 9.21
C ALA A 360 13.87 -2.67 9.10
N CYS A 361 12.92 -2.73 8.18
CA CYS A 361 12.27 -3.95 7.72
C CYS A 361 13.32 -4.96 7.25
N ILE A 362 13.04 -6.23 7.53
CA ILE A 362 13.83 -7.36 7.04
C ILE A 362 13.82 -7.41 5.51
N GLY A 363 14.75 -8.17 4.92
CA GLY A 363 14.87 -8.27 3.46
C GLY A 363 15.78 -7.21 2.87
N ASN A 364 15.40 -6.66 1.72
CA ASN A 364 16.15 -5.61 1.05
C ASN A 364 15.87 -4.24 1.69
N LEU A 365 16.94 -3.49 1.99
CA LEU A 365 16.84 -2.10 2.44
C LEU A 365 16.49 -1.21 1.24
N ARG A 366 15.65 -0.20 1.47
CA ARG A 366 15.07 0.59 0.38
C ARG A 366 15.15 2.09 0.61
N ILE A 367 15.35 2.81 -0.49
CA ILE A 367 15.11 4.25 -0.60
C ILE A 367 14.17 4.46 -1.78
N TYR A 368 12.95 4.94 -1.53
CA TYR A 368 11.96 5.19 -2.58
C TYR A 368 11.95 6.65 -3.01
N SER A 369 12.04 7.57 -2.04
CA SER A 369 11.87 8.99 -2.29
C SER A 369 13.21 9.75 -2.36
N PRO A 370 13.34 10.70 -3.32
CA PRO A 370 14.48 11.61 -3.36
C PRO A 370 14.51 12.60 -2.18
N GLU A 371 13.45 12.66 -1.38
CA GLU A 371 13.39 13.47 -0.15
C GLU A 371 13.96 12.72 1.07
N LYS A 372 14.24 11.41 0.93
CA LYS A 372 14.66 10.51 2.02
C LYS A 372 16.02 9.87 1.74
N THR A 373 16.91 10.63 1.10
CA THR A 373 18.21 10.15 0.60
C THR A 373 19.31 10.08 1.66
N THR A 374 19.04 10.53 2.89
CA THR A 374 19.95 10.34 4.03
C THR A 374 19.40 9.23 4.92
N LYS A 375 20.15 8.13 5.06
CA LYS A 375 19.77 6.96 5.85
C LYS A 375 20.81 6.65 6.91
N HIS A 376 20.34 6.24 8.08
CA HIS A 376 21.18 5.84 9.21
C HIS A 376 20.69 4.51 9.78
N TYR A 377 21.38 3.44 9.44
CA TYR A 377 21.09 2.08 9.86
C TYR A 377 21.87 1.71 11.12
N VAL A 378 21.26 0.90 11.98
CA VAL A 378 21.88 0.38 13.21
C VAL A 378 21.76 -1.13 13.19
N ALA A 379 22.90 -1.82 13.18
CA ALA A 379 22.95 -3.28 13.29
C ALA A 379 23.00 -3.68 14.77
N ASN A 380 22.20 -4.68 15.14
CA ASN A 380 22.15 -5.24 16.50
C ASN A 380 23.21 -6.30 16.75
#